data_AF-A0A2C9VBN8-F1
#
_entry.id   AF-A0A2C9VBN8-F1
#
_cell.length_a   1.000
_cell.length_b   1.000
_cell.length_c   1.000
_cell.angle_alpha   90.00
_cell.angle_beta   90.00
_cell.angle_gamma   90.00
#
_symmetry.space_group_name_H-M   'P 1'
#
loop_
_entity.id
_entity.type
_entity.pdbx_description
1 polymer ?
#
loop_
_entity_poly.entity_id
_entity_poly.type
_entity_poly.pdbx_seq_one_letter_code
_entity_poly.pdbx_strand_id
1 'polypeptide(L)'
;MDMRVGLLFLLVLGAGWACAARQMADTELSYESKVISDIPATQAKDQEQGREDQASDGVSRNKQLCTLCEEFTSQALDYLTENKTQTEVIDILHEACSRVPSFKQQCNTLVDYYAPLFFLEVSSVQPEQFCQKVNLCQEVVFISSELQQDKCGICHRAVSEVLLKLKNPDTQLEIIEILLKGCNAMENYAAKCKKLVFEYGPVILINAEQFLENTDVCTAVHACDSADGQAATVLKADS
;
A
#
# COMPACT_ATOMS: atom_id res chain seq x y z
N MET A 1 37.12 -24.77 15.70
CA MET A 1 37.58 -24.04 14.49
C MET A 1 36.32 -23.66 13.72
N ASP A 2 35.79 -22.44 13.71
CA ASP A 2 36.07 -21.21 14.45
C ASP A 2 34.79 -20.37 14.49
N MET A 3 34.04 -20.41 15.60
CA MET A 3 32.91 -19.50 15.85
C MET A 3 33.39 -18.04 15.99
N ARG A 4 34.70 -17.84 16.18
CA ARG A 4 35.37 -16.54 16.14
C ARG A 4 35.59 -16.04 14.72
N VAL A 5 35.76 -16.92 13.72
CA VAL A 5 35.88 -16.51 12.30
C VAL A 5 34.52 -16.06 11.77
N GLY A 6 33.42 -16.73 12.13
CA GLY A 6 32.06 -16.31 11.77
C GLY A 6 31.66 -14.94 12.34
N LEU A 7 32.02 -14.66 13.60
CA LEU A 7 31.79 -13.35 14.22
C LEU A 7 32.66 -12.24 13.61
N LEU A 8 33.89 -12.57 13.18
CA LEU A 8 34.76 -11.64 12.47
C LEU A 8 34.24 -11.35 11.05
N PHE A 9 33.66 -12.33 10.35
CA PHE A 9 33.01 -12.10 9.05
C PHE A 9 31.77 -11.20 9.15
N LEU A 10 30.94 -11.38 10.19
CA LEU A 10 29.80 -10.51 10.46
C LEU A 10 30.21 -9.08 10.88
N LEU A 11 31.31 -8.93 11.63
CA LEU A 11 31.85 -7.62 11.99
C LEU A 11 32.54 -6.91 10.83
N VAL A 12 33.18 -7.64 9.90
CA VAL A 12 33.81 -7.05 8.69
C VAL A 12 32.77 -6.67 7.65
N LEU A 13 31.68 -7.44 7.49
CA LEU A 13 30.55 -7.04 6.64
C LEU A 13 29.77 -5.87 7.25
N GLY A 14 29.68 -5.78 8.59
CA GLY A 14 29.14 -4.61 9.29
C GLY A 14 30.02 -3.36 9.20
N ALA A 15 31.35 -3.51 9.28
CA ALA A 15 32.30 -2.39 9.17
C ALA A 15 32.51 -1.92 7.72
N GLY A 16 32.30 -2.80 6.72
CA GLY A 16 32.33 -2.46 5.31
C GLY A 16 31.13 -1.63 4.86
N TRP A 17 29.95 -1.85 5.44
CA TRP A 17 28.75 -1.03 5.17
C TRP A 17 28.61 0.18 6.11
N ALA A 18 29.27 0.19 7.28
CA ALA A 18 29.34 1.37 8.14
C ALA A 18 30.33 2.45 7.64
N CYS A 19 31.28 2.12 6.74
CA CYS A 19 32.17 3.11 6.12
C CYS A 19 31.65 3.70 4.81
N ALA A 20 30.69 3.07 4.12
CA ALA A 20 30.02 3.68 2.96
C ALA A 20 28.88 4.64 3.36
N ALA A 21 28.31 4.49 4.56
CA ALA A 21 27.25 5.35 5.08
C ALA A 21 27.73 6.71 5.63
N ARG A 22 29.05 6.97 5.69
CA ARG A 22 29.62 8.22 6.21
C ARG A 22 30.14 9.20 5.14
N GLN A 23 30.10 8.83 3.85
CA GLN A 23 30.54 9.71 2.76
C GLN A 23 29.40 10.46 2.05
N MET A 24 28.13 10.20 2.39
CA MET A 24 26.97 10.87 1.77
C MET A 24 26.35 11.98 2.64
N ALA A 25 26.83 12.17 3.88
CA ALA A 25 26.24 13.14 4.82
C ALA A 25 26.79 14.57 4.70
N ASP A 26 27.85 14.82 3.92
CA ASP A 26 28.50 16.14 3.83
C ASP A 26 28.21 16.92 2.53
N THR A 27 27.39 16.40 1.60
CA THR A 27 27.04 17.12 0.35
C THR A 27 25.69 17.86 0.41
N GLU A 28 24.81 17.52 1.36
CA GLU A 28 23.47 18.14 1.49
C GLU A 28 23.48 19.54 2.13
N LEU A 29 24.54 19.93 2.87
CA LEU A 29 24.55 21.23 3.57
C LEU A 29 25.13 22.41 2.76
N SER A 30 25.50 22.18 1.50
CA SER A 30 26.08 23.21 0.60
C SER A 30 25.08 23.73 -0.44
N TYR A 31 23.99 22.99 -0.70
CA TYR A 31 23.07 23.32 -1.81
C TYR A 31 22.02 24.38 -1.43
N GLU A 32 21.52 24.41 -0.19
CA GLU A 32 20.51 25.41 0.22
C GLU A 32 21.07 26.80 0.52
N SER A 33 22.38 26.95 0.77
CA SER A 33 22.93 28.26 1.18
C SER A 33 23.49 29.12 0.04
N LYS A 34 23.42 28.68 -1.23
CA LYS A 34 23.95 29.43 -2.38
C LYS A 34 22.90 30.13 -3.25
N VAL A 35 21.61 30.01 -2.93
CA VAL A 35 20.53 30.62 -3.75
C VAL A 35 20.05 31.98 -3.20
N ILE A 36 20.54 32.43 -2.04
CA ILE A 36 20.23 33.77 -1.52
C ILE A 36 21.54 34.52 -1.26
N SER A 37 21.74 35.61 -2.02
CA SER A 37 22.96 36.44 -2.12
C SER A 37 24.00 35.88 -3.08
N ASP A 38 23.88 36.24 -4.35
CA ASP A 38 24.81 37.18 -4.98
C ASP A 38 24.27 37.58 -6.36
N ILE A 39 23.70 38.79 -6.43
CA ILE A 39 23.57 39.53 -7.68
C ILE A 39 24.91 40.23 -7.91
N PRO A 40 25.57 39.96 -9.04
CA PRO A 40 25.96 41.10 -9.89
C PRO A 40 25.36 40.95 -11.29
N ALA A 41 24.78 42.04 -11.76
CA ALA A 41 24.25 42.23 -13.09
C ALA A 41 25.31 42.00 -14.17
N THR A 42 25.02 41.22 -15.23
CA THR A 42 25.05 41.71 -16.63
C THR A 42 24.52 40.69 -17.66
N GLN A 43 23.71 41.22 -18.58
CA GLN A 43 23.47 40.84 -19.99
C GLN A 43 22.65 39.59 -20.34
N ALA A 44 21.37 39.85 -20.59
CA ALA A 44 20.58 39.53 -21.79
C ALA A 44 21.13 38.46 -22.76
N LYS A 45 20.37 37.38 -22.91
CA LYS A 45 19.95 36.85 -24.22
C LYS A 45 18.64 36.09 -24.06
N ASP A 46 17.67 36.47 -24.88
CA ASP A 46 16.34 35.89 -25.00
C ASP A 46 16.39 34.39 -25.29
N GLN A 47 15.59 33.60 -24.57
CA GLN A 47 14.78 32.53 -25.17
C GLN A 47 13.63 32.13 -24.23
N GLU A 48 12.41 32.49 -24.61
CA GLU A 48 11.16 31.94 -24.09
C GLU A 48 11.11 30.43 -24.37
N GLN A 49 10.90 29.59 -23.34
CA GLN A 49 10.31 28.26 -23.52
C GLN A 49 9.83 27.68 -22.18
N GLY A 50 8.52 27.46 -22.09
CA GLY A 50 7.88 26.29 -21.43
C GLY A 50 8.17 26.01 -19.96
N ARG A 51 7.23 26.38 -19.09
CA ARG A 51 7.12 25.84 -17.72
C ARG A 51 6.46 24.47 -17.80
N GLU A 52 7.25 23.40 -17.82
CA GLU A 52 6.76 22.01 -17.79
C GLU A 52 6.41 21.58 -16.35
N ASP A 53 5.11 21.36 -16.18
CA ASP A 53 4.37 20.44 -15.30
C ASP A 53 5.14 19.49 -14.37
N GLN A 54 5.03 19.75 -13.05
CA GLN A 54 5.31 18.77 -11.99
C GLN A 54 4.03 17.97 -11.63
N ALA A 55 3.54 17.17 -12.58
CA ALA A 55 2.54 16.10 -12.35
C ALA A 55 3.07 14.70 -12.75
N SER A 56 4.30 14.63 -13.30
CA SER A 56 4.93 13.42 -13.82
C SER A 56 5.55 12.51 -12.72
N ASP A 57 5.86 13.06 -11.55
CA ASP A 57 6.73 12.39 -10.57
C ASP A 57 6.01 11.29 -9.75
N GLY A 58 4.69 11.39 -9.55
CA GLY A 58 3.92 10.37 -8.82
C GLY A 58 3.68 9.09 -9.64
N VAL A 59 3.15 9.25 -10.86
CA VAL A 59 2.83 8.14 -11.79
C VAL A 59 4.08 7.32 -12.11
N SER A 60 5.20 8.01 -12.33
CA SER A 60 6.50 7.39 -12.55
C SER A 60 6.96 6.58 -11.34
N ARG A 61 6.77 7.09 -10.12
CA ARG A 61 7.20 6.44 -8.87
C ARG A 61 6.43 5.15 -8.58
N ASN A 62 5.10 5.12 -8.73
CA ASN A 62 4.35 3.88 -8.49
C ASN A 62 4.58 2.84 -9.59
N LYS A 63 4.79 3.27 -10.85
CA LYS A 63 5.23 2.37 -11.91
C LYS A 63 6.61 1.77 -11.58
N GLN A 64 7.53 2.59 -11.07
CA GLN A 64 8.85 2.14 -10.66
C GLN A 64 8.79 1.20 -9.45
N LEU A 65 7.93 1.47 -8.45
CA LEU A 65 7.72 0.61 -7.29
C LEU A 65 7.04 -0.72 -7.69
N CYS A 66 6.12 -0.69 -8.64
CA CYS A 66 5.52 -1.89 -9.22
C CYS A 66 6.58 -2.76 -9.90
N THR A 67 7.35 -2.20 -10.83
CA THR A 67 8.44 -2.92 -11.50
C THR A 67 9.44 -3.48 -10.50
N LEU A 68 9.82 -2.70 -9.48
CA LEU A 68 10.72 -3.16 -8.44
C LEU A 68 10.11 -4.31 -7.64
N CYS A 69 8.83 -4.22 -7.27
CA CYS A 69 8.13 -5.29 -6.58
C CYS A 69 8.13 -6.59 -7.41
N GLU A 70 7.79 -6.50 -8.69
CA GLU A 70 7.73 -7.66 -9.59
C GLU A 70 9.11 -8.30 -9.75
N GLU A 71 10.15 -7.49 -9.93
CA GLU A 71 11.51 -7.96 -10.06
C GLU A 71 11.99 -8.65 -8.78
N PHE A 72 11.80 -8.01 -7.61
CA PHE A 72 12.16 -8.60 -6.33
C PHE A 72 11.37 -9.87 -6.04
N THR A 73 10.08 -9.89 -6.37
CA THR A 73 9.25 -11.07 -6.18
C THR A 73 9.73 -12.20 -7.09
N SER A 74 10.04 -11.91 -8.36
CA SER A 74 10.61 -12.90 -9.27
C SER A 74 11.93 -13.48 -8.73
N GLN A 75 12.86 -12.62 -8.32
CA GLN A 75 14.15 -13.06 -7.78
C GLN A 75 13.98 -13.90 -6.51
N ALA A 76 13.06 -13.51 -5.63
CA ALA A 76 12.76 -14.28 -4.42
C ALA A 76 12.15 -15.65 -4.76
N LEU A 77 11.26 -15.73 -5.76
CA LEU A 77 10.68 -16.99 -6.22
C LEU A 77 11.73 -17.90 -6.84
N ASP A 78 12.61 -17.37 -7.69
CA ASP A 78 13.73 -18.13 -8.25
C ASP A 78 14.58 -18.72 -7.13
N TYR A 79 14.97 -17.91 -6.16
CA TYR A 79 15.77 -18.36 -5.01
C TYR A 79 15.05 -19.43 -4.17
N LEU A 80 13.74 -19.25 -3.89
CA LEU A 80 12.95 -20.17 -3.06
C LEU A 80 12.55 -21.48 -3.78
N THR A 81 12.51 -21.48 -5.11
CA THR A 81 12.21 -22.67 -5.92
C THR A 81 13.44 -23.53 -6.21
N GLU A 82 14.64 -23.03 -5.92
CA GLU A 82 15.84 -23.85 -5.95
C GLU A 82 15.79 -24.98 -4.92
N ASN A 83 15.93 -26.23 -5.38
CA ASN A 83 16.00 -27.42 -4.52
C ASN A 83 17.04 -27.29 -3.39
N LYS A 84 18.15 -26.58 -3.67
CA LYS A 84 19.20 -26.32 -2.69
C LYS A 84 18.69 -25.44 -1.55
N THR A 85 18.07 -24.30 -1.86
CA THR A 85 17.47 -23.40 -0.86
C THR A 85 16.42 -24.13 -0.03
N GLN A 86 15.56 -24.92 -0.66
CA GLN A 86 14.53 -25.69 0.05
C GLN A 86 15.14 -26.68 1.04
N THR A 87 16.18 -27.40 0.61
CA THR A 87 16.91 -28.35 1.48
C THR A 87 17.56 -27.62 2.64
N GLU A 88 18.26 -26.51 2.39
CA GLU A 88 18.91 -25.72 3.44
C GLU A 88 17.90 -25.19 4.47
N VAL A 89 16.72 -24.71 4.03
CA VAL A 89 15.66 -24.26 4.92
C VAL A 89 15.10 -25.41 5.76
N ILE A 90 14.84 -26.57 5.17
CA ILE A 90 14.34 -27.75 5.88
C ILE A 90 15.35 -28.23 6.92
N ASP A 91 16.64 -28.27 6.58
CA ASP A 91 17.72 -28.66 7.49
C ASP A 91 17.80 -27.70 8.69
N ILE A 92 17.68 -26.39 8.47
CA ILE A 92 17.63 -25.38 9.54
C ILE A 92 16.41 -25.63 10.44
N LEU A 93 15.25 -25.97 9.88
CA LEU A 93 14.04 -26.27 10.65
C LEU A 93 14.19 -27.55 11.49
N HIS A 94 14.82 -28.60 10.96
CA HIS A 94 15.14 -29.82 11.74
C HIS A 94 16.19 -29.55 12.85
N GLU A 95 17.15 -28.66 12.59
CA GLU A 95 18.08 -28.22 13.63
C GLU A 95 17.33 -27.48 14.75
N ALA A 96 16.41 -26.59 14.39
CA ALA A 96 15.55 -25.91 15.35
C ALA A 96 14.70 -26.90 16.16
N CYS A 97 14.13 -27.93 15.53
CA CYS A 97 13.41 -29.01 16.22
C CYS A 97 14.30 -29.78 17.21
N SER A 98 15.60 -29.91 16.93
CA SER A 98 16.55 -30.56 17.86
C SER A 98 16.79 -29.75 19.13
N ARG A 99 16.48 -28.45 19.14
CA ARG A 99 16.55 -27.58 20.33
C ARG A 99 15.32 -27.70 21.24
N VAL A 100 14.31 -28.48 20.84
CA VAL A 100 13.09 -28.74 21.63
C VAL A 100 12.91 -30.25 21.87
N PRO A 101 13.72 -30.87 22.75
CA PRO A 101 13.82 -32.33 22.85
C PRO A 101 12.48 -33.02 23.14
N SER A 102 11.66 -32.42 24.00
CA SER A 102 10.36 -32.96 24.42
C SER A 102 9.35 -33.10 23.28
N PHE A 103 9.52 -32.35 22.19
CA PHE A 103 8.62 -32.33 21.04
C PHE A 103 9.33 -32.57 19.71
N LYS A 104 10.59 -33.02 19.74
CA LYS A 104 11.44 -33.10 18.56
C LYS A 104 10.79 -33.90 17.43
N GLN A 105 10.19 -35.05 17.75
CA GLN A 105 9.56 -35.91 16.75
C GLN A 105 8.33 -35.26 16.12
N GLN A 106 7.44 -34.69 16.95
CA GLN A 106 6.26 -33.97 16.45
C GLN A 106 6.67 -32.76 15.61
N CYS A 107 7.69 -32.01 16.05
CA CYS A 107 8.23 -30.88 15.31
C CYS A 107 8.76 -31.32 13.94
N ASN A 108 9.58 -32.38 13.88
CA ASN A 108 10.08 -32.91 12.60
C ASN A 108 8.95 -33.34 11.68
N THR A 109 7.93 -34.04 12.21
CA THR A 109 6.76 -34.43 11.41
C THR A 109 6.04 -33.23 10.80
N LEU A 110 5.92 -32.12 11.55
CA LEU A 110 5.34 -30.89 11.01
C LEU A 110 6.23 -30.28 9.92
N VAL A 111 7.54 -30.23 10.12
CA VAL A 111 8.48 -29.72 9.10
C VAL A 111 8.40 -30.55 7.82
N ASP A 112 8.46 -31.87 7.94
CA ASP A 112 8.43 -32.81 6.81
C ASP A 112 7.13 -32.72 6.01
N TYR A 113 6.03 -32.37 6.68
CA TYR A 113 4.72 -32.24 6.05
C TYR A 113 4.48 -30.85 5.46
N TYR A 114 4.74 -29.79 6.24
CA TYR A 114 4.35 -28.43 5.87
C TYR A 114 5.39 -27.71 5.01
N ALA A 115 6.69 -27.99 5.16
CA ALA A 115 7.71 -27.29 4.36
C ALA A 115 7.57 -27.58 2.85
N PRO A 116 7.36 -28.84 2.40
CA PRO A 116 7.11 -29.11 0.97
C PRO A 116 5.84 -28.44 0.45
N LEU A 117 4.76 -28.43 1.24
CA LEU A 117 3.52 -27.74 0.88
C LEU A 117 3.72 -26.23 0.77
N PHE A 118 4.49 -25.64 1.68
CA PHE A 118 4.85 -24.24 1.61
C PHE A 118 5.60 -23.90 0.31
N PHE A 119 6.61 -24.69 -0.06
CA PHE A 119 7.34 -24.46 -1.30
C PHE A 119 6.48 -24.68 -2.55
N LEU A 120 5.53 -25.62 -2.51
CA LEU A 120 4.55 -25.80 -3.57
C LEU A 120 3.68 -24.55 -3.73
N GLU A 121 3.14 -24.02 -2.63
CA GLU A 121 2.34 -22.78 -2.65
C GLU A 121 3.16 -21.58 -3.15
N VAL A 122 4.40 -21.41 -2.65
CA VAL A 122 5.32 -20.36 -3.10
C VAL A 122 5.56 -20.46 -4.61
N SER A 123 5.77 -21.66 -5.15
CA SER A 123 6.00 -21.85 -6.59
C SER A 123 4.81 -21.44 -7.49
N SER A 124 3.61 -21.32 -6.91
CA SER A 124 2.40 -20.89 -7.63
C SER A 124 2.20 -19.37 -7.67
N VAL A 125 3.00 -18.62 -6.90
CA VAL A 125 2.90 -17.16 -6.82
C VAL A 125 3.32 -16.54 -8.15
N GLN A 126 2.47 -15.64 -8.65
CA GLN A 126 2.77 -14.81 -9.82
C GLN A 126 3.20 -13.42 -9.34
N PRO A 127 4.39 -12.90 -9.74
CA PRO A 127 4.89 -11.61 -9.29
C PRO A 127 3.91 -10.45 -9.46
N GLU A 128 3.28 -10.34 -10.63
CA GLU A 128 2.28 -9.30 -10.92
C GLU A 128 1.09 -9.37 -9.94
N GLN A 129 0.50 -10.55 -9.79
CA GLN A 129 -0.65 -10.76 -8.90
C GLN A 129 -0.30 -10.52 -7.43
N PHE A 130 0.90 -10.94 -7.01
CA PHE A 130 1.42 -10.66 -5.67
C PHE A 130 1.56 -9.15 -5.43
N CYS A 131 2.19 -8.46 -6.37
CA CYS A 131 2.44 -7.02 -6.28
C CYS A 131 1.17 -6.18 -6.36
N GLN A 132 0.15 -6.65 -7.10
CA GLN A 132 -1.21 -6.08 -7.07
C GLN A 132 -1.85 -6.27 -5.68
N LYS A 133 -1.78 -7.48 -5.12
CA LYS A 133 -2.36 -7.80 -3.81
C LYS A 133 -1.77 -6.99 -2.66
N VAL A 134 -0.48 -6.63 -2.74
CA VAL A 134 0.18 -5.74 -1.76
C VAL A 134 0.10 -4.26 -2.14
N ASN A 135 -0.70 -3.90 -3.14
CA ASN A 135 -0.99 -2.54 -3.61
C ASN A 135 0.25 -1.78 -4.14
N LEU A 136 1.29 -2.48 -4.59
CA LEU A 136 2.48 -1.89 -5.21
C LEU A 136 2.34 -1.78 -6.74
N CYS A 137 1.52 -2.65 -7.33
CA CYS A 137 1.13 -2.61 -8.75
C CYS A 137 -0.33 -2.21 -8.93
N GLN A 138 -0.83 -1.31 -8.09
CA GLN A 138 -2.12 -0.70 -8.33
C GLN A 138 -1.99 0.21 -9.56
N GLU A 139 -2.93 0.15 -10.50
CA GLU A 139 -3.31 1.34 -11.25
C GLU A 139 -3.83 2.35 -10.24
N VAL A 140 -2.90 3.08 -9.64
CA VAL A 140 -3.17 4.37 -9.06
C VAL A 140 -3.79 5.18 -10.18
N VAL A 141 -5.13 5.23 -10.17
CA VAL A 141 -5.81 6.48 -10.48
C VAL A 141 -5.17 7.47 -9.52
N PHE A 142 -4.13 8.15 -10.02
CA PHE A 142 -3.40 9.13 -9.25
C PHE A 142 -4.37 10.28 -9.02
N ILE A 143 -5.03 10.21 -7.88
CA ILE A 143 -5.87 11.27 -7.35
C ILE A 143 -5.01 12.54 -7.10
N SER A 144 -3.68 12.52 -7.18
CA SER A 144 -2.82 13.63 -6.74
C SER A 144 -2.28 14.61 -7.79
N SER A 145 -2.90 14.78 -8.96
CA SER A 145 -2.81 16.07 -9.70
C SER A 145 -4.15 16.52 -10.30
N GLU A 146 -5.09 15.62 -10.55
CA GLU A 146 -6.50 15.94 -10.82
C GLU A 146 -7.32 16.29 -9.56
N LEU A 147 -6.77 16.15 -8.34
CA LEU A 147 -7.45 16.56 -7.10
C LEU A 147 -7.85 18.04 -7.07
N GLN A 148 -7.28 18.88 -7.94
CA GLN A 148 -7.76 20.25 -8.11
C GLN A 148 -8.72 20.43 -9.29
N GLN A 149 -8.78 19.49 -10.25
CA GLN A 149 -9.58 19.65 -11.47
C GLN A 149 -10.88 18.83 -11.48
N ASP A 150 -10.95 17.65 -10.84
CA ASP A 150 -12.16 16.82 -10.87
C ASP A 150 -12.47 16.11 -9.54
N LYS A 151 -12.53 16.90 -8.45
CA LYS A 151 -13.03 16.42 -7.14
C LYS A 151 -14.41 15.78 -7.25
N CYS A 152 -15.23 16.30 -8.15
CA CYS A 152 -16.59 15.84 -8.39
C CYS A 152 -16.62 14.43 -8.99
N GLY A 153 -15.91 14.20 -10.09
CA GLY A 153 -15.83 12.88 -10.73
C GLY A 153 -15.14 11.83 -9.87
N ILE A 154 -14.13 12.21 -9.07
CA ILE A 154 -13.55 11.29 -8.07
C ILE A 154 -14.59 10.87 -7.04
N CYS A 155 -15.34 11.83 -6.49
CA CYS A 155 -16.39 11.51 -5.55
C CYS A 155 -17.45 10.58 -6.17
N HIS A 156 -17.92 10.89 -7.37
CA HIS A 156 -18.93 10.04 -8.03
C HIS A 156 -18.43 8.63 -8.32
N ARG A 157 -17.16 8.46 -8.70
CA ARG A 157 -16.54 7.12 -8.85
C ARG A 157 -16.50 6.38 -7.52
N ALA A 158 -16.06 7.04 -6.45
CA ALA A 158 -16.00 6.44 -5.12
C ALA A 158 -17.40 6.04 -4.62
N VAL A 159 -18.40 6.92 -4.75
CA VAL A 159 -19.79 6.63 -4.39
C VAL A 159 -20.36 5.48 -5.21
N SER A 160 -20.06 5.44 -6.52
CA SER A 160 -20.50 4.35 -7.41
C SER A 160 -19.90 3.01 -7.00
N GLU A 161 -18.61 2.97 -6.67
CA GLU A 161 -17.96 1.74 -6.22
C GLU A 161 -18.49 1.27 -4.86
N VAL A 162 -18.69 2.20 -3.92
CA VAL A 162 -19.31 1.91 -2.62
C VAL A 162 -20.71 1.34 -2.82
N LEU A 163 -21.53 1.93 -3.70
CA LEU A 163 -22.88 1.44 -3.99
C LEU A 163 -22.87 0.04 -4.61
N LEU A 164 -21.96 -0.24 -5.55
CA LEU A 164 -21.80 -1.57 -6.14
C LEU A 164 -21.44 -2.62 -5.08
N LYS A 165 -20.53 -2.28 -4.15
CA LYS A 165 -20.13 -3.17 -3.06
C LYS A 165 -21.27 -3.36 -2.05
N LEU A 166 -21.99 -2.30 -1.67
CA LEU A 166 -23.12 -2.41 -0.74
C LEU A 166 -24.24 -3.30 -1.28
N LYS A 167 -24.50 -3.30 -2.59
CA LYS A 167 -25.47 -4.20 -3.23
C LYS A 167 -25.07 -5.68 -3.20
N ASN A 168 -23.81 -5.99 -2.92
CA ASN A 168 -23.34 -7.37 -2.83
C ASN A 168 -23.70 -7.95 -1.43
N PRO A 169 -24.51 -9.02 -1.37
CA PRO A 169 -24.91 -9.62 -0.09
C PRO A 169 -23.72 -10.16 0.73
N ASP A 170 -22.64 -10.60 0.08
CA ASP A 170 -21.43 -11.06 0.77
C ASP A 170 -20.74 -9.89 1.49
N THR A 171 -20.67 -8.72 0.84
CA THR A 171 -20.14 -7.51 1.47
C THR A 171 -21.01 -7.05 2.65
N GLN A 172 -22.33 -7.14 2.54
CA GLN A 172 -23.22 -6.83 3.66
C GLN A 172 -22.96 -7.74 4.86
N LEU A 173 -22.79 -9.05 4.62
CA LEU A 173 -22.45 -10.01 5.68
C LEU A 173 -21.09 -9.72 6.30
N GLU A 174 -20.08 -9.38 5.49
CA GLU A 174 -18.75 -8.99 5.97
C GLU A 174 -18.83 -7.75 6.89
N ILE A 175 -19.61 -6.73 6.51
CA ILE A 175 -19.84 -5.55 7.36
C ILE A 175 -20.47 -5.95 8.69
N ILE A 176 -21.51 -6.80 8.69
CA ILE A 176 -22.16 -7.28 9.91
C ILE A 176 -21.18 -8.08 10.78
N GLU A 177 -20.36 -8.94 10.18
CA GLU A 177 -19.35 -9.71 10.91
C GLU A 177 -18.33 -8.78 11.59
N ILE A 178 -17.84 -7.77 10.89
CA ILE A 178 -16.93 -6.76 11.43
C ILE A 178 -17.58 -6.03 12.61
N LEU A 179 -18.85 -5.61 12.48
CA LEU A 179 -19.59 -4.95 13.57
C LEU A 179 -19.75 -5.87 14.79
N LEU A 180 -20.04 -7.17 14.58
CA LEU A 180 -20.14 -8.15 15.66
C LEU A 180 -18.79 -8.42 16.33
N LYS A 181 -17.69 -8.44 15.57
CA LYS A 181 -16.32 -8.49 16.12
C LYS A 181 -16.04 -7.27 16.99
N GLY A 182 -16.42 -6.07 16.52
CA GLY A 182 -16.35 -4.84 17.32
C GLY A 182 -17.15 -4.93 18.62
N CYS A 183 -18.37 -5.48 18.57
CA CYS A 183 -19.19 -5.70 19.77
C CYS A 183 -18.51 -6.60 20.81
N ASN A 184 -17.68 -7.58 20.41
CA ASN A 184 -16.98 -8.45 21.35
C ASN A 184 -15.93 -7.70 22.20
N ALA A 185 -15.38 -6.60 21.68
CA ALA A 185 -14.45 -5.76 22.42
C ALA A 185 -15.16 -4.89 23.48
N MET A 186 -16.49 -4.83 23.48
CA MET A 186 -17.27 -4.04 24.42
C MET A 186 -17.70 -4.89 25.61
N GLU A 187 -16.91 -4.92 26.69
CA GLU A 187 -17.12 -5.71 27.91
C GLU A 187 -18.60 -5.87 28.33
N ASN A 188 -19.15 -4.90 29.07
CA ASN A 188 -20.49 -4.98 29.66
C ASN A 188 -21.63 -4.73 28.65
N TYR A 189 -21.29 -4.33 27.42
CA TYR A 189 -22.27 -3.95 26.41
C TYR A 189 -22.33 -4.90 25.21
N ALA A 190 -21.50 -5.94 25.17
CA ALA A 190 -21.40 -6.86 24.04
C ALA A 190 -22.76 -7.43 23.62
N ALA A 191 -23.56 -7.89 24.58
CA ALA A 191 -24.87 -8.47 24.30
C ALA A 191 -25.85 -7.42 23.71
N LYS A 192 -25.88 -6.21 24.31
CA LYS A 192 -26.74 -5.12 23.83
C LYS A 192 -26.29 -4.62 22.45
N CYS A 193 -24.98 -4.53 22.22
CA CYS A 193 -24.40 -4.17 20.94
C CYS A 193 -24.78 -5.16 19.84
N LYS A 194 -24.54 -6.46 20.07
CA LYS A 194 -24.89 -7.51 19.12
C LYS A 194 -26.37 -7.47 18.75
N LYS A 195 -27.24 -7.25 19.75
CA LYS A 195 -28.67 -7.05 19.51
C LYS A 195 -28.94 -5.89 18.55
N LEU A 196 -28.33 -4.73 18.78
CA LEU A 196 -28.47 -3.57 17.89
C LEU A 196 -27.94 -3.86 16.47
N VAL A 197 -26.81 -4.55 16.35
CA VAL A 197 -26.23 -4.91 15.04
C VAL A 197 -27.17 -5.84 14.27
N PHE A 198 -27.75 -6.85 14.92
CA PHE A 198 -28.71 -7.74 14.25
C PHE A 198 -30.03 -7.04 13.92
N GLU A 199 -30.52 -6.17 14.79
CA GLU A 199 -31.82 -5.52 14.64
C GLU A 199 -31.79 -4.37 13.63
N TYR A 200 -30.73 -3.55 13.66
CA TYR A 200 -30.64 -2.34 12.85
C TYR A 200 -29.63 -2.44 11.71
N GLY A 201 -28.60 -3.29 11.79
CA GLY A 201 -27.55 -3.39 10.78
C GLY A 201 -28.10 -3.61 9.37
N PRO A 202 -28.91 -4.66 9.12
CA PRO A 202 -29.48 -4.91 7.80
C PRO A 202 -30.33 -3.75 7.26
N VAL A 203 -31.16 -3.16 8.13
CA VAL A 203 -32.03 -2.03 7.75
C VAL A 203 -31.20 -0.79 7.42
N ILE A 204 -30.13 -0.52 8.17
CA ILE A 204 -29.20 0.58 7.91
C ILE A 204 -28.49 0.41 6.57
N LEU A 205 -28.05 -0.81 6.23
CA LEU A 205 -27.37 -1.09 4.96
C LEU A 205 -28.31 -0.85 3.76
N ILE A 206 -29.54 -1.38 3.83
CA ILE A 206 -30.57 -1.14 2.80
C ILE A 206 -30.88 0.36 2.67
N ASN A 207 -31.04 1.06 3.79
CA ASN A 207 -31.30 2.50 3.77
C ASN A 207 -30.10 3.29 3.22
N ALA A 208 -28.87 2.84 3.48
CA ALA A 208 -27.67 3.46 2.94
C ALA A 208 -27.56 3.27 1.42
N GLU A 209 -27.86 2.07 0.91
CA GLU A 209 -27.96 1.83 -0.54
C GLU A 209 -28.97 2.78 -1.18
N GLN A 210 -30.20 2.80 -0.64
CA GLN A 210 -31.25 3.67 -1.15
C GLN A 210 -30.88 5.16 -1.05
N PHE A 211 -30.21 5.56 0.02
CA PHE A 211 -29.76 6.94 0.19
C PHE A 211 -28.72 7.32 -0.87
N LEU A 212 -27.72 6.46 -1.12
CA LEU A 212 -26.68 6.71 -2.11
C LEU A 212 -27.21 6.67 -3.56
N GLU A 213 -28.26 5.91 -3.84
CA GLU A 213 -28.94 5.92 -5.15
C GLU A 213 -29.71 7.20 -5.42
N ASN A 214 -30.32 7.77 -4.38
CA ASN A 214 -31.28 8.88 -4.53
C ASN A 214 -30.72 10.23 -4.09
N THR A 215 -29.50 10.27 -3.56
CA THR A 215 -28.88 11.49 -3.03
C THR A 215 -27.53 11.71 -3.68
N ASP A 216 -27.35 12.91 -4.24
CA ASP A 216 -26.03 13.36 -4.66
C ASP A 216 -25.19 13.77 -3.44
N VAL A 217 -24.57 12.76 -2.82
CA VAL A 217 -23.67 12.96 -1.68
C VAL A 217 -22.46 13.80 -2.08
N CYS A 218 -22.05 13.79 -3.34
CA CYS A 218 -20.89 14.54 -3.81
C CYS A 218 -21.11 16.04 -3.78
N THR A 219 -22.33 16.49 -4.11
CA THR A 219 -22.74 17.87 -3.85
C THR A 219 -22.85 18.16 -2.35
N ALA A 220 -23.43 17.22 -1.57
CA ALA A 220 -23.61 17.40 -0.12
C ALA A 220 -22.30 17.51 0.67
N VAL A 221 -21.24 16.84 0.22
CA VAL A 221 -19.89 16.93 0.80
C VAL A 221 -19.00 17.99 0.13
N HIS A 222 -19.58 18.84 -0.73
CA HIS A 222 -18.89 19.90 -1.45
C HIS A 222 -17.72 19.40 -2.34
N ALA A 223 -17.79 18.17 -2.82
CA ALA A 223 -16.89 17.65 -3.84
C ALA A 223 -17.32 18.13 -5.25
N CYS A 224 -18.62 18.35 -5.44
CA CYS A 224 -19.21 18.98 -6.62
C CYS A 224 -19.75 20.37 -6.29
N ASP A 225 -19.65 21.29 -7.25
CA ASP A 225 -20.32 22.59 -7.13
C ASP A 225 -21.84 22.39 -7.16
N SER A 226 -22.55 23.13 -6.31
CA SER A 226 -24.00 23.19 -6.37
C SER A 226 -24.44 23.86 -7.67
N ALA A 227 -25.54 23.39 -8.27
CA ALA A 227 -26.04 23.83 -9.58
C ALA A 227 -26.27 25.36 -9.71
N ASP A 228 -26.27 26.13 -8.61
CA ASP A 228 -26.36 27.59 -8.61
C ASP A 228 -25.06 28.32 -9.05
N GLY A 229 -23.92 27.63 -9.09
CA GLY A 229 -22.62 28.25 -9.42
C GLY A 229 -22.33 28.42 -10.92
N GLN A 230 -23.05 27.70 -11.80
CA GLN A 230 -22.76 27.67 -13.24
C GLN A 230 -23.39 28.83 -14.03
N ALA A 231 -24.30 29.60 -13.42
CA ALA A 231 -24.88 30.79 -14.04
C ALA A 231 -24.03 32.07 -13.86
N ALA A 232 -23.10 32.10 -12.90
CA ALA A 232 -22.32 33.30 -12.59
C ALA A 232 -21.05 33.48 -13.44
N THR A 233 -20.53 32.41 -14.04
CA THR A 233 -19.25 32.43 -14.78
C THR A 233 -19.42 32.79 -16.26
N VAL A 234 -20.61 32.65 -16.82
CA VAL A 234 -20.88 32.97 -18.24
C VAL A 234 -21.00 34.49 -18.47
N LEU A 235 -21.36 35.28 -17.45
CA LEU A 235 -21.58 36.73 -17.61
C LEU A 235 -20.32 37.59 -17.42
N LYS A 236 -19.14 37.00 -17.13
CA LYS A 236 -17.90 37.76 -16.88
C LYS A 236 -16.88 37.73 -18.02
N ALA A 237 -17.23 37.12 -19.15
CA ALA A 237 -16.36 37.04 -20.33
C ALA A 237 -16.66 38.11 -21.41
N ASP A 238 -17.66 38.98 -21.22
CA ASP A 238 -18.09 40.00 -22.20
C ASP A 238 -18.15 41.43 -21.61
N SER A 239 -17.14 41.87 -20.85
CA SER A 239 -16.97 43.30 -20.47
C SER A 239 -15.51 43.73 -20.45
#